data_AF-T0SL39-F1
#
_entry.id   AF-T0SL39-F1
#
_cell.length_a   1.000
_cell.length_b   1.000
_cell.length_c   1.000
_cell.angle_alpha   90.00
_cell.angle_beta   90.00
_cell.angle_gamma   90.00
#
_symmetry.space_group_name_H-M   'P 1'
#
loop_
_entity.id
_entity.type
_entity.pdbx_description
1 polymer ?
#
loop_
_entity_poly.entity_id
_entity_poly.type
_entity_poly.pdbx_seq_one_letter_code
_entity_poly.pdbx_strand_id
1 'polypeptide(L)' 'MTLTSCGSAEIIPTKDVCHLIRHDEDDLYQVKINDDLINKRWYLKEDAIVIAEDLHKKNLCTSRYQIRK' A
#
# COMPACT_ATOMS: atom_id res chain seq x y z
N MET A 1 -39.23 -11.46 16.13
CA MET A 1 -38.54 -10.36 15.43
C MET A 1 -37.07 -10.43 15.81
N THR A 2 -36.22 -10.99 14.96
CA THR A 2 -34.77 -11.03 15.16
C THR A 2 -34.20 -9.66 14.80
N LEU A 3 -33.85 -8.89 15.83
CA LEU A 3 -33.08 -7.65 15.69
C LEU A 3 -31.68 -8.03 15.22
N THR A 4 -31.46 -8.07 13.91
CA THR A 4 -30.13 -8.09 13.32
C THR A 4 -29.47 -6.76 13.67
N SER A 5 -28.67 -6.76 14.73
CA SER A 5 -27.77 -5.65 15.06
C SER A 5 -26.80 -5.48 13.90
N CYS A 6 -27.10 -4.52 13.01
CA CYS A 6 -26.18 -4.04 11.99
C CYS A 6 -25.19 -3.11 12.69
N GLY A 7 -24.31 -3.69 13.52
CA GLY A 7 -23.16 -2.98 14.05
C GLY A 7 -22.22 -2.71 12.89
N SER A 8 -22.41 -1.56 12.21
CA SER A 8 -21.45 -1.07 11.24
C SER A 8 -20.15 -0.82 12.00
N ALA A 9 -19.21 -1.76 11.92
CA ALA A 9 -17.86 -1.53 12.41
C ALA A 9 -17.33 -0.26 11.73
N GLU A 10 -16.90 0.71 12.53
CA GLU A 10 -16.32 1.93 12.01
C GLU A 10 -15.07 1.55 11.21
N ILE A 11 -15.05 1.86 9.91
CA ILE A 11 -13.90 1.59 9.05
C ILE A 11 -12.83 2.60 9.47
N ILE A 12 -11.93 2.21 10.36
CA ILE A 12 -10.82 3.05 10.78
C ILE A 12 -9.83 3.10 9.60
N PRO A 13 -9.62 4.27 8.97
CA PRO A 13 -8.66 4.39 7.89
C PRO A 13 -7.25 4.22 8.46
N THR A 14 -6.40 3.48 7.75
CA THR A 14 -4.98 3.45 8.10
C THR A 14 -4.35 4.83 7.91
N LYS A 15 -3.32 5.12 8.71
CA LYS A 15 -2.46 6.31 8.56
C LYS A 15 -1.16 5.99 7.84
N ASP A 16 -0.95 4.72 7.48
CA ASP A 16 0.29 4.24 6.88
C ASP A 16 0.43 4.75 5.44
N VAL A 17 1.68 5.01 5.01
CA VAL A 17 1.97 5.54 3.68
C VAL A 17 2.70 4.49 2.86
N CYS A 18 2.17 4.16 1.68
CA CYS A 18 2.86 3.31 0.71
C CYS A 18 3.97 4.13 0.03
N HIS A 19 5.21 3.63 0.05
CA HIS A 19 6.35 4.24 -0.61
C HIS A 19 6.88 3.33 -1.73
N LEU A 20 7.22 3.94 -2.86
CA LEU A 20 7.93 3.29 -3.96
C LEU A 20 9.37 3.79 -3.92
N ILE A 21 10.30 2.93 -3.55
CA ILE A 21 11.74 3.24 -3.55
C ILE A 21 12.31 2.81 -4.89
N ARG A 22 12.90 3.77 -5.63
CA ARG A 22 13.65 3.50 -6.85
C ARG A 22 15.07 3.07 -6.51
N HIS A 23 15.56 2.04 -7.17
CA HIS A 23 16.96 1.65 -7.18
C HIS A 23 17.57 2.15 -8.50
N ASP A 24 18.45 3.15 -8.41
CA ASP A 24 18.95 3.91 -9.57
C ASP A 24 19.82 3.08 -10.54
N GLU A 25 20.33 1.93 -10.10
CA GLU A 25 21.20 1.08 -10.92
C GLU A 25 20.43 0.30 -12.00
N ASP A 26 19.17 -0.09 -11.74
CA ASP A 26 18.44 -1.05 -12.57
C ASP A 26 17.01 -0.60 -12.99
N ASP A 27 16.62 0.64 -12.73
CA ASP A 27 15.23 1.13 -12.91
C ASP A 27 14.18 0.22 -12.23
N LEU A 28 14.60 -0.43 -11.14
CA LEU A 28 13.78 -1.31 -10.32
C LEU A 28 13.20 -0.57 -9.12
N TYR A 29 12.03 -1.03 -8.68
CA TYR A 29 11.27 -0.43 -7.61
C TYR A 29 10.97 -1.45 -6.51
N GLN A 30 11.00 -0.98 -5.27
CA GLN A 30 10.53 -1.71 -4.10
C GLN A 30 9.36 -0.98 -3.44
N VAL A 31 8.39 -1.76 -2.98
CA VAL A 31 7.23 -1.24 -2.26
C VAL A 31 7.47 -1.35 -0.76
N LYS A 32 7.28 -0.25 -0.05
CA LYS A 32 7.34 -0.17 1.41
C LYS A 32 6.03 0.38 1.95
N ILE A 33 5.72 0.04 3.20
CA ILE A 33 4.68 0.69 3.98
C ILE A 33 5.39 1.38 5.13
N ASN A 34 5.28 2.70 5.20
CA ASN A 34 6.12 3.56 6.02
C ASN A 34 7.61 3.33 5.68
N ASP A 35 8.35 2.58 6.50
CA ASP A 35 9.75 2.24 6.26
C ASP A 35 10.00 0.73 6.14
N ASP A 36 8.95 -0.07 6.27
CA ASP A 36 9.02 -1.53 6.23
C ASP A 36 8.80 -2.05 4.81
N LEU A 37 9.71 -2.92 4.36
CA LEU A 37 9.56 -3.65 3.10
C LEU A 37 8.40 -4.65 3.24
N ILE A 38 7.42 -4.56 2.33
CA ILE A 38 6.35 -5.56 2.28
C ILE A 38 6.89 -6.92 1.85
N ASN A 39 7.96 -6.92 1.04
CA ASN A 39 8.68 -8.09 0.57
C ASN A 39 10.07 -7.71 0.04
N LYS A 40 10.89 -8.72 -0.26
CA LYS A 40 12.25 -8.56 -0.81
C LYS A 40 12.29 -8.57 -2.35
N ARG A 41 11.16 -8.53 -3.03
CA ARG A 41 11.07 -8.60 -4.49
C ARG A 41 11.30 -7.22 -5.09
N TRP A 42 11.79 -7.22 -6.32
CA TRP A 42 11.94 -6.03 -7.15
C TRP A 42 10.94 -6.07 -8.29
N TYR A 43 10.45 -4.91 -8.64
CA TYR A 43 9.39 -4.73 -9.63
C TYR A 43 9.78 -3.65 -10.61
N LEU A 44 9.25 -3.73 -11.82
CA LEU A 44 9.23 -2.58 -12.72
C LEU A 44 8.31 -1.50 -12.13
N LYS A 45 8.49 -0.27 -12.59
CA LYS A 45 7.74 0.90 -12.08
C LYS A 45 6.24 0.67 -12.12
N GLU A 46 5.74 0.19 -13.25
CA GLU A 46 4.31 -0.02 -13.51
C GLU A 46 3.76 -1.10 -12.58
N ASP A 47 4.48 -2.20 -12.41
CA ASP A 47 4.11 -3.29 -11.50
C ASP A 47 4.08 -2.81 -10.04
N ALA A 48 5.07 -2.02 -9.63
CA ALA A 48 5.16 -1.50 -8.29
C ALA A 48 4.00 -0.53 -7.98
N ILE A 49 3.59 0.28 -8.96
CA ILE A 49 2.41 1.15 -8.88
C ILE A 49 1.14 0.32 -8.69
N VAL A 50 0.94 -0.73 -9.50
CA VAL A 50 -0.23 -1.61 -9.39
C VAL A 50 -0.31 -2.25 -8.00
N ILE A 51 0.83 -2.72 -7.47
CA ILE A 51 0.90 -3.30 -6.14
C ILE A 51 0.52 -2.28 -5.06
N ALA A 52 1.04 -1.05 -5.15
CA ALA A 52 0.73 -0.01 -4.18
C ALA A 52 -0.75 0.42 -4.23
N GLU A 53 -1.35 0.49 -5.41
CA GLU A 53 -2.79 0.74 -5.54
C GLU A 53 -3.64 -0.37 -4.91
N ASP A 54 -3.22 -1.64 -5.06
CA ASP A 54 -3.92 -2.76 -4.44
C ASP A 54 -3.78 -2.79 -2.92
N LEU A 55 -2.65 -2.33 -2.37
CA LEU A 55 -2.48 -2.12 -0.93
C LEU A 55 -3.40 -1.01 -0.41
N HIS A 56 -3.53 0.09 -1.15
CA HIS A 56 -4.45 1.16 -0.81
C HIS A 56 -5.92 0.69 -0.81
N LYS A 57 -6.35 -0.06 -1.83
CA LYS A 57 -7.71 -0.67 -1.88
C LYS A 57 -7.99 -1.59 -0.71
N LYS A 58 -6.97 -2.21 -0.14
CA LYS A 58 -7.05 -3.08 1.05
C LYS A 58 -7.01 -2.30 2.38
N ASN A 59 -7.04 -0.98 2.34
CA ASN A 59 -6.92 -0.11 3.52
C ASN A 59 -5.60 -0.35 4.30
N LEU A 60 -4.54 -0.79 3.62
CA LEU A 60 -3.19 -0.96 4.19
C LEU A 60 -2.33 0.30 4.03
N CYS A 61 -2.73 1.21 3.14
CA CYS A 61 -2.12 2.54 3.00
C CYS A 61 -3.18 3.62 2.81
N THR A 62 -2.93 4.80 3.37
CA THR A 62 -3.83 5.96 3.36
C THR A 62 -3.82 6.71 2.03
N SER A 63 -2.67 6.71 1.34
CA SER A 63 -2.46 7.37 0.05
C SER A 63 -2.08 6.38 -1.04
N ARG A 64 -2.37 6.73 -2.30
CA ARG A 64 -2.03 5.92 -3.49
C ARG A 64 -0.60 5.38 -3.44
N TYR A 65 0.41 6.25 -3.37
CA TYR A 65 1.82 5.93 -3.08
C TYR A 65 2.66 7.21 -3.17
N GLN A 66 3.86 7.21 -2.58
CA GLN A 66 4.86 8.26 -2.78
C GLN A 66 6.14 7.67 -3.35
N ILE A 67 6.59 8.20 -4.49
CA ILE A 67 7.87 7.81 -5.08
C ILE A 67 8.98 8.52 -4.31
N ARG A 68 9.88 7.75 -3.71
CA ARG A 68 11.10 8.24 -3.07
C ARG A 68 12.29 7.90 -3.97
N LYS A 69 13.16 8.90 -4.15
CA LYS A 69 14.48 8.73 -4.75
C LYS A 69 15.46 8.32 -3.67
#